data_AF-A0A1G8BKB9-F1
#
_entry.id   AF-A0A1G8BKB9-F1
#
_cell.length_a   1.000
_cell.length_b   1.000
_cell.length_c   1.000
_cell.angle_alpha   90.00
_cell.angle_beta   90.00
_cell.angle_gamma   90.00
#
_symmetry.space_group_name_H-M   'P 1'
#
loop_
_entity.id
_entity.type
_entity.pdbx_description
1 polymer ?
#
loop_
_entity_poly.entity_id
_entity_poly.type
_entity_poly.pdbx_seq_one_letter_code
_entity_poly.pdbx_strand_id
1 'polypeptide(L)'
;MKKTIVTLVIAFFVTISSFAQQGINYKAVIKDNLGNIQASQTIGVQFQIREASANGSAVYTETHTSTTDANGILILNIGTGTTTDTFNTVDWSSNEHWLNVQIDVSGGTNYTDMSTTQFMAVPYSLSSADNLWQRNGDDATAITEKVGIGTSEPESLLHIENDGETNVTDLRVHSNFGPSDIILSVGRFSETNNKITSSGGNLTISRYFEDMGETLDLLHITHDGNIIAPNSNYVYDSHALTTRGYNDNRYLKKGGNITSDNIGIGRDTPSSLLEVAHQDGSPSSSSRTNAFSIRNLGTGRSWQFYTHSSGYLELFNDGNHKGSFNPNSGVYNTVSDRRLKKDITALENGTLNKVMQLNPVSYLMKDQTDTKRNLGLISQEVQVIFPSITNYVEESDLITLSYTELIPILIKALQEQQNIIDGQHSENIQQNHAIQSLLQRMDALESANN
;
A
#
# COMPACT_ATOMS: atom_id res chain seq x y z
N MET A 1 47.20 58.47 31.56
CA MET A 1 46.70 57.26 30.86
C MET A 1 47.54 56.00 31.09
N LYS A 2 48.89 56.03 31.14
CA LYS A 2 49.71 54.81 31.39
C LYS A 2 49.53 54.15 32.77
N LYS A 3 49.25 54.92 33.84
CA LYS A 3 49.06 54.36 35.19
C LYS A 3 47.73 53.61 35.36
N THR A 4 46.67 54.04 34.69
CA THR A 4 45.33 53.42 34.77
C THR A 4 45.29 52.05 34.09
N ILE A 5 46.05 51.86 33.01
CA ILE A 5 46.15 50.56 32.30
C ILE A 5 46.91 49.53 33.15
N VAL A 6 47.98 49.94 33.84
CA VAL A 6 48.75 49.04 34.73
C VAL A 6 47.91 48.59 35.93
N THR A 7 47.11 49.49 36.52
CA THR A 7 46.18 49.11 37.60
C THR A 7 45.07 48.18 37.13
N LEU A 8 44.56 48.35 35.90
CA LEU A 8 43.53 47.46 35.33
C LEU A 8 44.08 46.06 35.02
N VAL A 9 45.33 45.96 34.54
CA VAL A 9 45.98 44.66 34.25
C VAL A 9 46.33 43.90 35.54
N ILE A 10 46.74 44.60 36.61
CA ILE A 10 46.98 43.98 37.92
C ILE A 10 45.65 43.53 38.56
N ALA A 11 44.57 44.31 38.43
CA ALA A 11 43.25 43.91 38.91
C ALA A 11 42.69 42.69 38.15
N PHE A 12 42.99 42.54 36.85
CA PHE A 12 42.58 41.40 36.04
C PHE A 12 43.36 40.11 36.35
N PHE A 13 44.61 40.23 36.83
CA PHE A 13 45.43 39.06 37.24
C PHE A 13 45.08 38.53 38.64
N VAL A 14 44.53 39.35 39.54
CA VAL A 14 44.16 38.94 40.91
C VAL A 14 42.85 38.15 40.95
N THR A 15 42.00 38.25 39.92
CA THR A 15 40.72 37.51 39.85
C THR A 15 40.85 36.06 39.33
N ILE A 16 42.06 35.57 39.02
CA ILE A 16 42.28 34.21 38.49
C ILE A 16 42.68 33.20 39.61
N SER A 17 42.80 33.65 40.86
CA SER A 17 43.24 32.80 41.98
C SER A 17 42.13 32.48 42.99
N SER A 18 40.88 32.35 42.56
CA SER A 18 39.83 31.78 43.42
C SER A 18 39.86 30.25 43.33
N PHE A 19 40.79 29.62 44.03
CA PHE A 19 40.64 28.20 44.35
C PHE A 19 39.54 28.10 45.42
N ALA A 20 38.44 27.44 45.09
CA ALA A 20 37.43 27.09 46.08
C ALA A 20 38.13 26.29 47.20
N GLN A 21 37.97 26.72 48.45
CA GLN A 21 38.56 26.02 49.58
C GLN A 21 37.79 24.71 49.80
N GLN A 22 38.36 23.60 49.35
CA GLN A 22 37.80 22.27 49.54
C GLN A 22 38.35 21.68 50.84
N GLY A 23 37.44 21.30 51.75
CA GLY A 23 37.78 20.68 53.02
C GLY A 23 36.56 20.47 53.90
N ILE A 24 36.69 19.62 54.92
CA ILE A 24 35.63 19.29 55.88
C ILE A 24 35.92 19.98 57.21
N ASN A 25 35.04 20.88 57.65
CA ASN A 25 35.17 21.55 58.94
C ASN A 25 35.08 20.53 60.09
N TYR A 26 36.04 20.58 61.00
CA TYR A 26 36.11 19.76 62.20
C TYR A 26 36.25 20.63 63.45
N LYS A 27 35.46 20.31 64.48
CA LYS A 27 35.49 21.00 65.77
C LYS A 27 35.44 19.99 66.91
N ALA A 28 36.39 20.10 67.84
CA ALA A 28 36.46 19.24 69.02
C ALA A 28 36.76 20.04 70.29
N VAL A 29 36.45 19.45 71.44
CA VAL A 29 36.85 19.95 72.76
C VAL A 29 37.86 18.97 73.33
N ILE A 30 39.05 19.44 73.70
CA ILE A 30 40.13 18.61 74.21
C ILE A 30 40.10 18.60 75.74
N LYS A 31 40.08 17.39 76.30
CA LYS A 31 40.09 17.14 77.75
C LYS A 31 41.14 16.11 78.11
N ASP A 32 41.67 16.18 79.33
CA ASP A 32 42.52 15.13 79.88
C ASP A 32 41.69 13.94 80.41
N ASN A 33 42.38 12.91 80.89
CA ASN A 33 41.78 11.69 81.44
C ASN A 33 41.03 11.91 82.78
N LEU A 34 41.11 13.11 83.36
CA LEU A 34 40.37 13.53 84.55
C LEU A 34 39.17 14.43 84.18
N GLY A 35 38.97 14.72 82.89
CA GLY A 35 37.91 15.56 82.36
C GLY A 35 38.21 17.05 82.36
N ASN A 36 39.43 17.48 82.72
CA ASN A 36 39.81 18.89 82.70
C ASN A 36 40.08 19.38 81.28
N ILE A 37 39.58 20.58 80.98
CA ILE A 37 39.76 21.24 79.69
C ILE A 37 41.25 21.58 79.48
N GLN A 38 41.80 21.20 78.34
CA GLN A 38 43.16 21.57 77.95
C GLN A 38 43.11 22.93 77.23
N ALA A 39 43.10 24.03 77.98
CA ALA A 39 42.97 25.39 77.45
C ALA A 39 44.34 25.99 77.06
N SER A 40 44.39 26.73 75.95
CA SER A 40 45.60 27.41 75.45
C SER A 40 46.80 26.47 75.28
N GLN A 41 46.54 25.21 74.93
CA GLN A 41 47.56 24.17 74.76
C GLN A 41 47.70 23.80 73.30
N THR A 42 48.94 23.62 72.85
CA THR A 42 49.22 23.14 71.50
C THR A 42 48.98 21.64 71.42
N ILE A 43 48.11 21.23 70.51
CA ILE A 43 47.70 19.84 70.29
C ILE A 43 48.09 19.44 68.87
N GLY A 44 48.74 18.28 68.74
CA GLY A 44 48.94 17.60 67.47
C GLY A 44 47.68 16.80 67.16
N VAL A 45 47.18 16.86 65.92
CA VAL A 45 46.02 16.09 65.48
C VAL A 45 46.36 15.38 64.18
N GLN A 46 46.03 14.10 64.08
CA GLN A 46 46.07 13.34 62.84
C GLN A 46 44.65 12.92 62.46
N PHE A 47 44.29 13.16 61.20
CA PHE A 47 43.06 12.64 60.59
C PHE A 47 43.42 11.55 59.60
N GLN A 48 42.65 10.47 59.62
CA GLN A 48 42.69 9.43 58.59
C GLN A 48 41.29 9.20 58.04
N ILE A 49 41.15 9.22 56.72
CA ILE A 49 39.96 8.75 56.04
C ILE A 49 40.20 7.29 55.66
N ARG A 50 39.34 6.41 56.15
CA ARG A 50 39.38 4.96 55.94
C ARG A 50 38.23 4.52 55.07
N GLU A 51 38.45 3.48 54.28
CA GLU A 51 37.49 2.97 53.32
C GLU A 51 36.97 1.58 53.72
N ALA A 52 35.74 1.25 53.29
CA ALA A 52 35.04 -0.04 53.42
C ALA A 52 34.66 -0.47 54.85
N SER A 53 35.40 -0.10 55.90
CA SER A 53 35.03 -0.35 57.29
C SER A 53 35.79 0.56 58.27
N ALA A 54 35.36 0.59 59.54
CA ALA A 54 36.02 1.35 60.62
C ALA A 54 37.52 1.02 60.80
N ASN A 55 37.94 -0.21 60.46
CA ASN A 55 39.33 -0.66 60.54
C ASN A 55 39.98 -0.83 59.15
N GLY A 56 39.34 -0.33 58.10
CA GLY A 56 39.84 -0.43 56.72
C GLY A 56 41.11 0.38 56.47
N SER A 57 41.63 0.25 55.25
CA SER A 57 42.83 0.97 54.81
C SER A 57 42.60 2.49 54.83
N ALA A 58 43.61 3.24 55.28
CA ALA A 58 43.58 4.70 55.19
C ALA A 58 43.87 5.11 53.73
N VAL A 59 42.90 5.77 53.10
CA VAL A 59 43.01 6.32 51.73
C VAL A 59 43.49 7.76 51.72
N TYR A 60 43.45 8.43 52.87
CA TYR A 60 43.99 9.78 53.06
C TYR A 60 44.39 9.97 54.53
N THR A 61 45.58 10.51 54.77
CA THR A 61 46.11 10.82 56.10
C THR A 61 46.69 12.23 56.12
N GLU A 62 46.30 13.06 57.09
CA GLU A 62 46.91 14.38 57.28
C GLU A 62 47.15 14.71 58.74
N THR A 63 48.03 15.68 58.97
CA THR A 63 48.39 16.15 60.30
C THR A 63 48.21 17.65 60.46
N HIS A 64 47.85 18.07 61.66
CA HIS A 64 47.71 19.45 62.08
C HIS A 64 48.40 19.66 63.43
N THR A 65 48.88 20.87 63.65
CA THR A 65 49.31 21.34 64.97
C THR A 65 48.63 22.67 65.23
N SER A 66 47.79 22.74 66.26
CA SER A 66 47.01 23.95 66.55
C SER A 66 46.78 24.10 68.06
N THR A 67 46.59 25.34 68.52
CA THR A 67 46.41 25.67 69.92
C THR A 67 44.92 25.78 70.25
N THR A 68 44.48 25.12 71.32
CA THR A 68 43.10 25.21 71.81
C THR A 68 42.77 26.60 72.37
N ASP A 69 41.49 26.98 72.31
CA ASP A 69 41.03 28.22 72.94
C ASP A 69 40.91 28.12 74.48
N ALA A 70 40.42 29.19 75.13
CA ALA A 70 40.22 29.23 76.58
C ALA A 70 39.21 28.19 77.09
N ASN A 71 38.39 27.61 76.21
CA ASN A 71 37.42 26.55 76.51
C ASN A 71 37.90 25.17 76.03
N GLY A 72 39.16 25.05 75.62
CA GLY A 72 39.76 23.82 75.08
C GLY A 72 39.22 23.41 73.71
N ILE A 73 38.58 24.33 72.99
CA ILE A 73 38.04 24.06 71.66
C ILE A 73 39.17 24.15 70.63
N LEU A 74 39.16 23.18 69.72
CA LEU A 74 40.00 23.12 68.53
C LEU A 74 39.13 23.16 67.28
N ILE A 75 39.47 24.02 66.33
CA ILE A 75 38.79 24.13 65.03
C ILE A 75 39.83 23.87 63.94
N LEU A 76 39.59 22.88 63.09
CA LEU A 76 40.46 22.45 62.00
C LEU A 76 39.63 22.26 60.73
N ASN A 77 40.28 22.27 59.57
CA ASN A 77 39.64 21.94 58.30
C ASN A 77 40.38 20.77 57.65
N ILE A 78 39.70 19.63 57.56
CA ILE A 78 40.23 18.40 56.99
C ILE A 78 40.43 18.61 55.49
N GLY A 79 41.57 18.20 54.93
CA GLY A 79 41.97 18.47 53.54
C GLY A 79 42.93 19.65 53.40
N THR A 80 43.30 20.31 54.51
CA THR A 80 44.23 21.46 54.53
C THR A 80 45.46 21.22 55.40
N GLY A 81 45.59 20.02 55.98
CA GLY A 81 46.71 19.65 56.83
C GLY A 81 47.99 19.37 56.06
N THR A 82 49.03 19.00 56.79
CA THR A 82 50.27 18.49 56.18
C THR A 82 50.07 17.02 55.87
N THR A 83 50.16 16.66 54.59
CA THR A 83 49.92 15.31 54.08
C THR A 83 50.85 15.01 52.90
N THR A 84 51.11 13.72 52.65
CA THR A 84 51.70 13.22 51.40
C THR A 84 50.65 12.79 50.38
N ASP A 85 49.39 12.72 50.79
CA ASP A 85 48.25 12.26 49.99
C ASP A 85 47.56 13.44 49.30
N THR A 86 46.68 13.17 48.34
CA THR A 86 45.88 14.21 47.67
C THR A 86 44.41 14.08 48.07
N PHE A 87 43.88 15.06 48.78
CA PHE A 87 42.49 15.01 49.28
C PHE A 87 41.45 14.84 48.16
N ASN A 88 41.67 15.49 47.01
CA ASN A 88 40.73 15.47 45.88
C ASN A 88 40.69 14.15 45.11
N THR A 89 41.60 13.20 45.40
CA THR A 89 41.61 11.87 44.76
C THR A 89 40.90 10.80 45.59
N VAL A 90 40.35 11.15 46.76
CA VAL A 90 39.50 10.24 47.54
C VAL A 90 38.20 9.99 46.77
N ASP A 91 37.94 8.74 46.41
CA ASP A 91 36.73 8.33 45.69
C ASP A 91 35.56 8.13 46.66
N TRP A 92 34.77 9.18 46.86
CA TRP A 92 33.61 9.15 47.74
C TRP A 92 32.42 8.31 47.21
N SER A 93 32.49 7.75 46.01
CA SER A 93 31.35 7.09 45.33
C SER A 93 31.32 5.56 45.46
N SER A 94 32.48 4.92 45.66
CA SER A 94 32.61 3.47 45.54
C SER A 94 32.43 2.69 46.84
N ASN A 95 32.73 3.29 48.01
CA ASN A 95 32.68 2.61 49.30
C ASN A 95 32.21 3.54 50.45
N GLU A 96 31.86 2.94 51.59
CA GLU A 96 31.64 3.69 52.83
C GLU A 96 32.96 4.23 53.39
N HIS A 97 32.93 5.47 53.85
CA HIS A 97 34.11 6.17 54.37
C HIS A 97 33.99 6.44 55.87
N TRP A 98 35.10 6.39 56.58
CA TRP A 98 35.19 6.59 58.04
C TRP A 98 36.28 7.61 58.38
N LEU A 99 35.98 8.54 59.27
CA LEU A 99 36.95 9.47 59.85
C LEU A 99 37.52 8.90 61.14
N ASN A 100 38.81 8.62 61.16
CA ASN A 100 39.58 8.33 62.35
C ASN A 100 40.34 9.58 62.82
N VAL A 101 40.26 9.87 64.12
CA VAL A 101 40.86 11.05 64.75
C VAL A 101 41.82 10.61 65.84
N GLN A 102 43.04 11.11 65.79
CA GLN A 102 44.09 10.81 66.76
C GLN A 102 44.76 12.11 67.23
N ILE A 103 45.16 12.19 68.50
CA ILE A 103 45.73 13.42 69.07
C ILE A 103 47.02 13.16 69.85
N ASP A 104 47.91 14.15 69.88
CA ASP A 104 49.04 14.26 70.80
C ASP A 104 48.87 15.53 71.62
N VAL A 105 48.58 15.35 72.91
CA VAL A 105 48.30 16.45 73.85
C VAL A 105 49.56 17.30 74.12
N SER A 106 50.75 16.79 73.82
CA SER A 106 52.01 17.53 73.94
C SER A 106 52.36 18.36 72.69
N GLY A 107 51.53 18.29 71.64
CA GLY A 107 51.78 18.97 70.37
C GLY A 107 52.79 18.27 69.47
N GLY A 108 53.22 17.06 69.82
CA GLY A 108 54.16 16.24 69.07
C GLY A 108 53.50 15.32 68.05
N THR A 109 54.18 14.20 67.75
CA THR A 109 53.75 13.19 66.76
C THR A 109 53.42 11.83 67.38
N ASN A 110 53.31 11.74 68.71
CA ASN A 110 52.97 10.50 69.42
C ASN A 110 51.46 10.43 69.62
N TYR A 111 50.74 10.14 68.54
CA TYR A 111 49.28 10.20 68.52
C TYR A 111 48.63 9.06 69.30
N THR A 112 47.60 9.40 70.07
CA THR A 112 46.67 8.48 70.74
C THR A 112 45.34 8.49 69.99
N ASP A 113 44.78 7.31 69.74
CA ASP A 113 43.50 7.14 69.06
C ASP A 113 42.33 7.66 69.90
N MET A 114 41.46 8.49 69.30
CA MET A 114 40.32 9.09 70.01
C MET A 114 38.99 8.51 69.56
N SER A 115 38.77 8.41 68.24
CA SER A 115 37.50 7.93 67.69
C SER A 115 37.59 7.59 66.22
N THR A 116 36.75 6.63 65.79
CA THR A 116 36.48 6.35 64.38
C THR A 116 34.98 6.41 64.12
N THR A 117 34.54 7.30 63.23
CA THR A 117 33.12 7.55 62.94
C THR A 117 32.85 7.53 61.44
N GLN A 118 31.77 6.88 61.00
CA GLN A 118 31.39 6.83 59.58
C GLN A 118 30.95 8.21 59.06
N PHE A 119 31.36 8.56 57.85
CA PHE A 119 30.76 9.66 57.11
C PHE A 119 29.37 9.25 56.62
N MET A 120 28.35 10.02 57.01
CA MET A 120 27.01 9.87 56.46
C MET A 120 26.86 10.78 55.23
N ALA A 121 26.23 10.28 54.16
CA ALA A 121 26.03 11.03 52.93
C ALA A 121 25.28 12.35 53.20
N VAL A 122 25.75 13.44 52.58
CA VAL A 122 25.05 14.74 52.62
C VAL A 122 23.87 14.68 51.63
N PRO A 123 22.67 15.19 51.96
CA PRO A 123 21.50 15.10 51.07
C PRO A 123 21.69 15.66 49.65
N TYR A 124 22.69 16.53 49.44
CA TYR A 124 22.95 17.21 48.16
C TYR A 124 23.84 16.44 47.18
N SER A 125 24.47 15.32 47.55
CA SER A 125 25.28 14.52 46.62
C SER A 125 24.51 13.36 45.97
N LEU A 126 23.24 13.12 46.36
CA LEU A 126 22.41 12.07 45.75
C LEU A 126 21.77 12.49 44.41
N SER A 127 21.77 13.77 44.06
CA SER A 127 21.01 14.30 42.92
C SER A 127 21.85 14.66 41.67
N SER A 128 23.13 14.25 41.59
CA SER A 128 24.00 14.62 40.46
C SER A 128 24.59 13.46 39.66
N ALA A 129 24.23 12.21 39.94
CA ALA A 129 24.85 11.04 39.28
C ALA A 129 24.09 10.52 38.04
N ASP A 130 22.82 10.86 37.81
CA ASP A 130 22.01 10.20 36.76
C ASP A 130 21.27 11.17 35.80
N ASN A 131 21.93 12.21 35.29
CA ASN A 131 21.30 13.07 34.28
C ASN A 131 21.46 12.50 32.86
N LEU A 132 20.66 11.49 32.50
CA LEU A 132 20.61 10.86 31.17
C LEU A 132 20.24 11.83 30.01
N TRP A 133 19.74 13.03 30.35
CA TRP A 133 19.28 14.05 29.41
C TRP A 133 19.94 15.40 29.70
N GLN A 134 20.53 16.02 28.68
CA GLN A 134 21.04 17.38 28.73
C GLN A 134 20.06 18.32 28.03
N ARG A 135 19.68 19.42 28.68
CA ARG A 135 18.83 20.45 28.08
C ARG A 135 19.69 21.60 27.53
N ASN A 136 19.47 21.96 26.26
CA ASN A 136 20.09 23.12 25.62
C ASN A 136 18.99 24.00 25.00
N GLY A 137 18.56 25.04 25.72
CA GLY A 137 17.41 25.85 25.31
C GLY A 137 16.09 25.08 25.42
N ASP A 138 15.34 25.04 24.30
CA ASP A 138 14.10 24.27 24.19
C ASP A 138 14.35 22.79 23.85
N ASP A 139 15.59 22.41 23.53
CA ASP A 139 15.95 21.04 23.16
C ASP A 139 16.39 20.23 24.38
N ALA A 140 15.96 18.96 24.44
CA ALA A 140 16.50 17.95 25.35
C ALA A 140 17.18 16.87 24.51
N THR A 141 18.49 16.68 24.72
CA THR A 141 19.30 15.69 24.01
C THR A 141 19.75 14.59 24.97
N ALA A 142 19.47 13.33 24.62
CA ALA A 142 20.06 12.21 25.33
C ALA A 142 21.58 12.22 25.11
N ILE A 143 22.34 11.98 26.17
CA ILE A 143 23.80 11.87 26.12
C ILE A 143 24.28 10.44 25.84
N THR A 144 23.35 9.50 25.60
CA THR A 144 23.61 8.12 25.21
C THR A 144 23.52 7.92 23.68
N GLU A 145 24.14 6.86 23.15
CA GLU A 145 24.08 6.53 21.71
C GLU A 145 22.66 6.12 21.24
N LYS A 146 21.80 5.64 22.15
CA LYS A 146 20.44 5.19 21.87
C LYS A 146 19.49 5.58 23.00
N VAL A 147 18.22 5.82 22.66
CA VAL A 147 17.14 6.16 23.60
C VAL A 147 16.12 5.03 23.64
N GLY A 148 15.98 4.37 24.78
CA GLY A 148 14.90 3.42 25.06
C GLY A 148 13.77 4.08 25.88
N ILE A 149 12.53 3.94 25.44
CA ILE A 149 11.32 4.29 26.22
C ILE A 149 10.56 2.98 26.45
N GLY A 150 10.48 2.52 27.69
CA GLY A 150 9.84 1.23 28.04
C GLY A 150 10.70 -0.02 27.81
N THR A 151 12.00 0.16 27.50
CA THR A 151 12.96 -0.93 27.29
C THR A 151 14.36 -0.53 27.79
N SER A 152 15.07 -1.47 28.41
CA SER A 152 16.46 -1.29 28.86
C SER A 152 17.50 -1.69 27.81
N GLU A 153 17.08 -2.30 26.70
CA GLU A 153 17.96 -2.78 25.62
C GLU A 153 17.52 -2.20 24.26
N PRO A 154 17.77 -0.91 23.99
CA PRO A 154 17.36 -0.31 22.73
C PRO A 154 18.13 -0.89 21.53
N GLU A 155 17.42 -1.51 20.58
CA GLU A 155 18.03 -2.04 19.36
C GLU A 155 18.35 -0.94 18.34
N SER A 156 17.70 0.23 18.44
CA SER A 156 17.85 1.37 17.52
C SER A 156 18.04 2.71 18.26
N LEU A 157 18.37 3.78 17.53
CA LEU A 157 18.62 5.12 18.10
C LEU A 157 17.44 5.63 18.95
N LEU A 158 16.20 5.26 18.61
CA LEU A 158 15.00 5.48 19.41
C LEU A 158 14.14 4.20 19.39
N HIS A 159 14.13 3.45 20.50
CA HIS A 159 13.32 2.25 20.70
C HIS A 159 12.20 2.58 21.69
N ILE A 160 10.94 2.49 21.25
CA ILE A 160 9.77 2.62 22.14
C ILE A 160 9.11 1.24 22.24
N GLU A 161 9.12 0.66 23.43
CA GLU A 161 8.55 -0.64 23.75
C GLU A 161 7.47 -0.46 24.84
N ASN A 162 6.46 -1.32 24.83
CA ASN A 162 5.40 -1.33 25.83
C ASN A 162 5.36 -2.71 26.47
N ASP A 163 5.57 -2.73 27.77
CA ASP A 163 5.65 -3.92 28.62
C ASP A 163 4.28 -4.53 28.98
N GLY A 164 3.19 -3.97 28.43
CA GLY A 164 1.90 -4.66 28.31
C GLY A 164 0.79 -4.17 29.23
N GLU A 165 0.94 -3.05 29.94
CA GLU A 165 -0.10 -2.56 30.87
C GLU A 165 -1.01 -1.45 30.33
N THR A 166 -0.69 -0.80 29.20
CA THR A 166 -1.62 0.15 28.56
C THR A 166 -1.57 0.04 27.02
N ASN A 167 -2.72 -0.07 26.36
CA ASN A 167 -2.84 -0.38 24.91
C ASN A 167 -2.36 0.74 23.93
N VAL A 168 -1.43 1.62 24.30
CA VAL A 168 -1.05 2.76 23.44
C VAL A 168 0.47 2.89 23.33
N THR A 169 1.04 2.26 22.31
CA THR A 169 2.36 2.59 21.76
C THR A 169 2.19 3.54 20.58
N ASP A 170 1.94 4.82 20.89
CA ASP A 170 1.81 5.86 19.88
C ASP A 170 3.11 6.65 19.70
N LEU A 171 3.72 6.63 18.50
CA LEU A 171 4.69 7.65 18.09
C LEU A 171 3.95 8.80 17.39
N ARG A 172 3.81 9.95 18.07
CA ARG A 172 3.13 11.14 17.52
C ARG A 172 4.14 12.20 17.13
N VAL A 173 4.20 12.54 15.84
CA VAL A 173 4.93 13.72 15.33
C VAL A 173 3.90 14.70 14.76
N HIS A 174 3.84 15.91 15.30
CA HIS A 174 2.88 16.95 14.91
C HIS A 174 3.61 18.22 14.48
N SER A 175 3.14 18.89 13.43
CA SER A 175 3.61 20.22 13.02
C SER A 175 2.45 21.22 13.00
N ASN A 176 2.70 22.45 13.44
CA ASN A 176 1.72 23.54 13.54
C ASN A 176 1.60 24.41 12.26
N PHE A 177 2.29 24.08 11.17
CA PHE A 177 2.28 24.87 9.93
C PHE A 177 2.19 23.98 8.67
N GLY A 178 1.04 24.00 7.99
CA GLY A 178 0.84 23.32 6.69
C GLY A 178 0.57 21.80 6.79
N PRO A 179 0.17 21.14 5.68
CA PRO A 179 -0.16 19.72 5.72
C PRO A 179 1.12 18.95 6.09
N SER A 180 1.08 18.36 7.27
CA SER A 180 2.18 17.62 7.87
C SER A 180 1.91 16.14 7.62
N ASP A 181 2.83 15.43 6.98
CA ASP A 181 2.73 13.99 6.88
C ASP A 181 2.98 13.35 8.26
N ILE A 182 2.06 12.47 8.63
CA ILE A 182 2.11 11.64 9.83
C ILE A 182 2.38 10.20 9.35
N ILE A 183 3.53 9.62 9.69
CA ILE A 183 3.77 8.18 9.56
C ILE A 183 3.33 7.51 10.88
N LEU A 184 2.13 6.94 10.86
CA LEU A 184 1.60 6.09 11.92
C LEU A 184 2.06 4.65 11.69
N SER A 185 2.99 4.18 12.51
CA SER A 185 2.95 2.77 12.91
C SER A 185 2.58 2.76 14.38
N VAL A 186 1.28 2.61 14.66
CA VAL A 186 0.77 2.45 16.01
C VAL A 186 -0.14 1.23 16.05
N GLY A 187 0.36 0.19 16.72
CA GLY A 187 -0.44 -0.89 17.25
C GLY A 187 -1.00 -1.92 16.26
N ARG A 188 -1.07 -3.15 16.73
CA ARG A 188 -1.99 -4.17 16.23
C ARG A 188 -3.38 -3.53 16.02
N PHE A 189 -3.80 -3.33 14.77
CA PHE A 189 -5.19 -3.04 14.48
C PHE A 189 -6.00 -4.30 14.81
N SER A 190 -6.64 -4.32 15.99
CA SER A 190 -7.42 -5.44 16.50
C SER A 190 -6.58 -6.70 16.80
N GLU A 191 -7.19 -7.73 17.39
CA GLU A 191 -6.69 -9.07 17.75
C GLU A 191 -6.01 -9.86 16.59
N THR A 192 -5.59 -9.20 15.52
CA THR A 192 -5.41 -9.75 14.20
C THR A 192 -4.17 -9.19 13.51
N ASN A 193 -3.02 -9.18 14.19
CA ASN A 193 -1.65 -9.04 13.66
C ASN A 193 -1.47 -8.25 12.32
N ASN A 194 -2.11 -7.09 12.18
CA ASN A 194 -2.01 -6.24 10.98
C ASN A 194 -0.75 -5.35 11.09
N LYS A 195 -0.01 -5.17 9.99
CA LYS A 195 1.22 -4.40 9.89
C LYS A 195 1.14 -3.43 8.70
N ILE A 196 1.61 -2.20 8.88
CA ILE A 196 1.82 -1.25 7.77
C ILE A 196 3.32 -1.01 7.64
N THR A 197 3.90 -1.29 6.47
CA THR A 197 5.33 -1.06 6.19
C THR A 197 5.53 -0.10 5.04
N SER A 198 6.32 0.95 5.25
CA SER A 198 6.88 1.77 4.17
C SER A 198 8.34 1.39 3.94
N SER A 199 8.67 0.84 2.77
CA SER A 199 10.05 0.46 2.42
C SER A 199 10.31 0.71 0.95
N GLY A 200 11.42 1.38 0.63
CA GLY A 200 11.79 1.70 -0.76
C GLY A 200 10.75 2.56 -1.51
N GLY A 201 9.98 3.39 -0.80
CA GLY A 201 8.89 4.20 -1.36
C GLY A 201 7.57 3.42 -1.59
N ASN A 202 7.56 2.11 -1.36
CA ASN A 202 6.35 1.31 -1.39
C ASN A 202 5.63 1.40 -0.04
N LEU A 203 4.29 1.33 -0.04
CA LEU A 203 3.43 1.22 1.13
C LEU A 203 2.72 -0.14 1.09
N THR A 204 2.99 -0.99 2.07
CA THR A 204 2.32 -2.29 2.22
C THR A 204 1.47 -2.29 3.49
N ILE A 205 0.23 -2.76 3.39
CA ILE A 205 -0.59 -3.19 4.51
C ILE A 205 -0.58 -4.71 4.46
N SER A 206 -0.24 -5.39 5.54
CA SER A 206 -0.19 -6.85 5.65
C SER A 206 -0.80 -7.35 6.96
N ARG A 207 -1.11 -8.65 7.04
CA ARG A 207 -1.74 -9.30 8.18
C ARG A 207 -1.17 -10.69 8.39
N TYR A 208 -0.75 -11.00 9.62
CA TYR A 208 -0.42 -12.37 10.00
C TYR A 208 -1.66 -13.14 10.40
N PHE A 209 -1.84 -14.32 9.81
CA PHE A 209 -2.95 -15.22 10.08
C PHE A 209 -2.42 -16.42 10.88
N GLU A 210 -2.78 -16.48 12.17
CA GLU A 210 -2.31 -17.53 13.08
C GLU A 210 -2.70 -18.94 12.62
N ASP A 211 -3.92 -19.09 12.11
CA ASP A 211 -4.42 -20.36 11.53
C ASP A 211 -3.59 -20.84 10.33
N MET A 212 -2.85 -19.94 9.67
CA MET A 212 -2.07 -20.22 8.48
C MET A 212 -0.55 -20.21 8.71
N GLY A 213 -0.10 -19.64 9.84
CA GLY A 213 1.32 -19.45 10.12
C GLY A 213 2.05 -18.48 9.19
N GLU A 214 1.33 -17.63 8.43
CA GLU A 214 1.90 -16.78 7.38
C GLU A 214 1.40 -15.31 7.47
N THR A 215 2.21 -14.37 6.95
CA THR A 215 1.83 -12.96 6.76
C THR A 215 1.43 -12.73 5.32
N LEU A 216 0.24 -12.17 5.10
CA LEU A 216 -0.29 -11.86 3.79
C LEU A 216 -0.35 -10.36 3.60
N ASP A 217 0.09 -9.86 2.45
CA ASP A 217 -0.23 -8.49 2.07
C ASP A 217 -1.76 -8.36 1.92
N LEU A 218 -2.31 -7.20 2.23
CA LEU A 218 -3.72 -6.84 2.06
C LEU A 218 -3.85 -5.71 1.02
N LEU A 219 -2.85 -4.85 0.95
CA LEU A 219 -2.74 -3.77 -0.03
C LEU A 219 -1.27 -3.44 -0.21
N HIS A 220 -0.76 -3.46 -1.44
CA HIS A 220 0.61 -3.02 -1.72
C HIS A 220 0.56 -1.87 -2.73
N ILE A 221 1.07 -0.71 -2.36
CA ILE A 221 1.19 0.46 -3.24
C ILE A 221 2.67 0.65 -3.54
N THR A 222 3.07 0.62 -4.81
CA THR A 222 4.48 0.82 -5.17
C THR A 222 4.85 2.30 -5.14
N HIS A 223 6.16 2.59 -5.11
CA HIS A 223 6.72 3.94 -5.18
C HIS A 223 6.26 4.74 -6.41
N ASP A 224 5.86 4.06 -7.48
CA ASP A 224 5.30 4.66 -8.70
C ASP A 224 3.77 4.81 -8.67
N GLY A 225 3.14 4.59 -7.51
CA GLY A 225 1.69 4.73 -7.32
C GLY A 225 0.85 3.56 -7.84
N ASN A 226 1.47 2.42 -8.20
CA ASN A 226 0.71 1.24 -8.61
C ASN A 226 0.10 0.56 -7.39
N ILE A 227 -1.18 0.18 -7.49
CA ILE A 227 -1.85 -0.63 -6.46
C ILE A 227 -1.79 -2.10 -6.89
N ILE A 228 -0.98 -2.88 -6.17
CA ILE A 228 -0.79 -4.32 -6.33
C ILE A 228 -1.71 -5.06 -5.37
N ALA A 229 -2.52 -5.95 -5.94
CA ALA A 229 -3.31 -6.90 -5.17
C ALA A 229 -2.39 -7.96 -4.56
N PRO A 230 -2.60 -8.35 -3.29
CA PRO A 230 -1.70 -9.27 -2.61
C PRO A 230 -1.74 -10.69 -3.18
N ASN A 231 -0.62 -11.42 -2.99
CA ASN A 231 -0.44 -12.81 -3.40
C ASN A 231 -0.87 -13.78 -2.29
N SER A 232 -2.18 -13.91 -2.03
CA SER A 232 -2.67 -14.90 -1.05
C SER A 232 -3.83 -15.75 -1.57
N ASN A 233 -3.78 -17.05 -1.22
CA ASN A 233 -4.82 -18.04 -1.48
C ASN A 233 -6.03 -17.96 -0.52
N TYR A 234 -6.09 -17.01 0.42
CA TYR A 234 -7.12 -16.94 1.47
C TYR A 234 -7.62 -15.50 1.70
N VAL A 235 -8.84 -15.18 1.29
CA VAL A 235 -9.49 -13.87 1.54
C VAL A 235 -10.94 -14.08 1.99
N TYR A 236 -11.28 -13.58 3.18
CA TYR A 236 -12.64 -13.57 3.75
C TYR A 236 -13.19 -12.12 3.85
N ASP A 237 -14.34 -11.90 3.21
CA ASP A 237 -15.38 -10.87 3.38
C ASP A 237 -15.14 -9.33 3.24
N SER A 238 -15.94 -8.79 2.32
CA SER A 238 -16.62 -7.49 2.08
C SER A 238 -16.04 -6.07 2.12
N HIS A 239 -14.86 -5.70 2.64
CA HIS A 239 -14.56 -4.23 2.79
C HIS A 239 -13.17 -3.72 2.34
N ALA A 240 -12.45 -4.46 1.49
CA ALA A 240 -11.31 -3.95 0.70
C ALA A 240 -11.62 -4.07 -0.81
N LEU A 241 -10.79 -3.53 -1.71
CA LEU A 241 -10.92 -3.72 -3.17
C LEU A 241 -10.75 -5.20 -3.53
N THR A 242 -11.78 -6.00 -3.28
CA THR A 242 -11.81 -7.44 -3.51
C THR A 242 -12.11 -7.71 -4.98
N THR A 243 -11.13 -8.23 -5.71
CA THR A 243 -11.45 -9.18 -6.79
C THR A 243 -11.99 -10.43 -6.10
N ARG A 244 -13.32 -10.62 -6.19
CA ARG A 244 -14.05 -11.76 -5.63
C ARG A 244 -13.31 -13.08 -5.79
N GLY A 245 -13.41 -13.89 -4.75
CA GLY A 245 -12.77 -15.19 -4.64
C GLY A 245 -13.13 -16.23 -5.70
N TYR A 246 -12.17 -17.15 -5.79
CA TYR A 246 -12.21 -18.51 -6.30
C TYR A 246 -12.25 -18.75 -7.83
N ASN A 247 -11.15 -19.40 -8.23
CA ASN A 247 -10.84 -20.21 -9.41
C ASN A 247 -10.88 -19.54 -10.79
N ASP A 248 -9.67 -19.41 -11.35
CA ASP A 248 -9.27 -19.03 -12.70
C ASP A 248 -9.58 -17.61 -13.19
N ASN A 249 -8.48 -16.85 -13.35
CA ASN A 249 -8.27 -15.85 -14.41
C ASN A 249 -9.22 -14.64 -14.48
N ARG A 250 -9.43 -13.90 -13.39
CA ARG A 250 -10.09 -12.57 -13.47
C ARG A 250 -9.29 -11.47 -12.77
N TYR A 251 -8.27 -10.99 -13.47
CA TYR A 251 -7.56 -9.76 -13.13
C TYR A 251 -8.23 -8.55 -13.78
N LEU A 252 -8.62 -7.55 -12.99
CA LEU A 252 -8.57 -6.14 -13.39
C LEU A 252 -7.25 -5.58 -12.87
N LYS A 253 -6.16 -5.91 -13.55
CA LYS A 253 -4.92 -5.15 -13.37
C LYS A 253 -5.07 -3.87 -14.20
N LYS A 254 -5.01 -2.69 -13.57
CA LYS A 254 -4.28 -1.59 -14.22
C LYS A 254 -2.82 -2.01 -14.13
N GLY A 255 -2.43 -2.81 -15.11
CA GLY A 255 -1.13 -3.43 -15.22
C GLY A 255 -1.00 -3.78 -16.67
N GLY A 256 -0.92 -2.73 -17.49
CA GLY A 256 0.04 -2.82 -18.56
C GLY A 256 1.35 -3.28 -17.99
N ASN A 257 2.00 -4.14 -18.73
CA ASN A 257 3.42 -4.34 -18.58
C ASN A 257 4.05 -2.95 -18.32
N ILE A 258 4.88 -2.79 -17.29
CA ILE A 258 5.54 -1.51 -16.99
C ILE A 258 6.31 -0.96 -18.20
N THR A 259 6.57 -1.80 -19.21
CA THR A 259 7.21 -1.45 -20.49
C THR A 259 6.26 -1.26 -21.68
N SER A 260 4.98 -1.63 -21.59
CA SER A 260 4.00 -1.40 -22.67
C SER A 260 2.66 -0.91 -22.11
N ASP A 261 2.14 0.19 -22.66
CA ASP A 261 0.87 0.85 -22.28
C ASP A 261 -0.40 -0.01 -22.51
N ASN A 262 -0.26 -1.32 -22.66
CA ASN A 262 -1.32 -2.29 -22.94
C ASN A 262 -2.12 -2.66 -21.67
N ILE A 263 -3.28 -3.32 -21.77
CA ILE A 263 -4.06 -3.78 -20.61
C ILE A 263 -4.43 -5.24 -20.83
N GLY A 264 -4.09 -6.12 -19.88
CA GLY A 264 -4.42 -7.55 -19.94
C GLY A 264 -5.46 -7.96 -18.90
N ILE A 265 -6.52 -8.66 -19.33
CA ILE A 265 -7.47 -9.38 -18.48
C ILE A 265 -7.26 -10.87 -18.73
N GLY A 266 -6.82 -11.61 -17.71
CA GLY A 266 -6.51 -13.05 -17.85
C GLY A 266 -5.14 -13.37 -18.44
N ARG A 267 -4.27 -12.35 -18.67
CA ARG A 267 -2.89 -12.49 -19.16
C ARG A 267 -2.01 -11.36 -18.60
N ASP A 268 -0.75 -11.66 -18.27
CA ASP A 268 0.23 -10.72 -17.68
C ASP A 268 1.19 -10.07 -18.70
N THR A 269 1.21 -10.58 -19.93
CA THR A 269 2.03 -10.10 -21.06
C THR A 269 1.14 -9.80 -22.28
N PRO A 270 0.25 -8.80 -22.21
CA PRO A 270 -0.66 -8.47 -23.31
C PRO A 270 0.11 -7.93 -24.53
N SER A 271 -0.23 -8.46 -25.70
CA SER A 271 0.33 -8.14 -27.00
C SER A 271 -0.39 -6.98 -27.71
N SER A 272 -1.55 -6.57 -27.20
CA SER A 272 -2.39 -5.49 -27.75
C SER A 272 -2.88 -4.54 -26.66
N LEU A 273 -3.37 -3.35 -27.05
CA LEU A 273 -3.79 -2.29 -26.13
C LEU A 273 -4.78 -2.75 -25.06
N LEU A 274 -5.72 -3.63 -25.41
CA LEU A 274 -6.61 -4.31 -24.48
C LEU A 274 -6.77 -5.76 -24.93
N GLU A 275 -6.27 -6.70 -24.13
CA GLU A 275 -6.33 -8.12 -24.41
C GLU A 275 -7.12 -8.85 -23.32
N VAL A 276 -8.18 -9.57 -23.73
CA VAL A 276 -8.97 -10.43 -22.84
C VAL A 276 -8.67 -11.88 -23.19
N ALA A 277 -7.85 -12.53 -22.36
CA ALA A 277 -7.52 -13.93 -22.49
C ALA A 277 -8.51 -14.79 -21.71
N HIS A 278 -8.94 -15.90 -22.31
CA HIS A 278 -9.83 -16.88 -21.70
C HIS A 278 -9.34 -18.30 -21.98
N GLN A 279 -9.74 -19.24 -21.14
CA GLN A 279 -9.49 -20.67 -21.37
C GLN A 279 -10.53 -21.25 -22.34
N ASP A 280 -10.29 -22.49 -22.79
CA ASP A 280 -11.28 -23.27 -23.52
C ASP A 280 -12.51 -23.56 -22.65
N GLY A 281 -13.69 -23.38 -23.22
CA GLY A 281 -14.97 -23.61 -22.54
C GLY A 281 -16.02 -22.61 -23.01
N SER A 282 -16.75 -22.97 -24.07
CA SER A 282 -17.75 -22.11 -24.69
C SER A 282 -18.81 -21.63 -23.69
N PRO A 283 -19.26 -20.36 -23.80
CA PRO A 283 -20.36 -19.85 -23.00
C PRO A 283 -21.63 -20.72 -23.07
N SER A 284 -22.34 -20.80 -21.95
CA SER A 284 -23.61 -21.50 -21.80
C SER A 284 -24.63 -20.65 -21.04
N SER A 285 -25.90 -21.04 -21.08
CA SER A 285 -26.97 -20.31 -20.38
C SER A 285 -26.80 -20.28 -18.86
N SER A 286 -26.17 -21.32 -18.28
CA SER A 286 -25.85 -21.43 -16.85
C SER A 286 -24.50 -20.82 -16.49
N SER A 287 -23.53 -20.81 -17.41
CA SER A 287 -22.22 -20.18 -17.21
C SER A 287 -21.78 -19.40 -18.44
N ARG A 288 -21.80 -18.08 -18.32
CA ARG A 288 -21.34 -17.13 -19.36
C ARG A 288 -19.88 -16.72 -19.15
N THR A 289 -19.13 -17.49 -18.36
CA THR A 289 -17.70 -17.27 -18.09
C THR A 289 -16.87 -17.57 -19.33
N ASN A 290 -15.57 -17.23 -19.30
CA ASN A 290 -14.59 -17.57 -20.34
C ASN A 290 -14.82 -16.90 -21.71
N ALA A 291 -15.33 -15.68 -21.73
CA ALA A 291 -15.48 -14.88 -22.95
C ALA A 291 -15.41 -13.39 -22.62
N PHE A 292 -15.15 -12.56 -23.63
CA PHE A 292 -15.44 -11.13 -23.50
C PHE A 292 -16.96 -10.94 -23.53
N SER A 293 -17.53 -10.29 -22.50
CA SER A 293 -18.97 -10.22 -22.30
C SER A 293 -19.44 -8.78 -22.15
N ILE A 294 -20.41 -8.37 -22.97
CA ILE A 294 -21.12 -7.10 -22.84
C ILE A 294 -22.46 -7.40 -22.20
N ARG A 295 -22.70 -6.87 -20.99
CA ARG A 295 -23.88 -7.18 -20.18
C ARG A 295 -24.65 -5.90 -19.82
N ASN A 296 -25.96 -5.94 -20.01
CA ASN A 296 -26.88 -4.96 -19.45
C ASN A 296 -27.30 -5.39 -18.04
N LEU A 297 -27.01 -4.57 -17.03
CA LEU A 297 -27.29 -4.90 -15.62
C LEU A 297 -28.78 -4.85 -15.27
N GLY A 298 -29.56 -3.96 -15.91
CA GLY A 298 -30.99 -3.81 -15.65
C GLY A 298 -31.81 -5.01 -16.14
N THR A 299 -31.42 -5.60 -17.29
CA THR A 299 -32.13 -6.74 -17.87
C THR A 299 -31.43 -8.09 -17.62
N GLY A 300 -30.17 -8.07 -17.18
CA GLY A 300 -29.33 -9.26 -17.07
C GLY A 300 -28.94 -9.89 -18.42
N ARG A 301 -29.33 -9.28 -19.54
CA ARG A 301 -29.03 -9.75 -20.90
C ARG A 301 -27.59 -9.45 -21.28
N SER A 302 -27.04 -10.29 -22.14
CA SER A 302 -25.62 -10.23 -22.46
C SER A 302 -25.27 -10.86 -23.80
N TRP A 303 -24.25 -10.30 -24.44
CA TRP A 303 -23.54 -10.91 -25.57
C TRP A 303 -22.16 -11.37 -25.12
N GLN A 304 -21.73 -12.54 -25.60
CA GLN A 304 -20.39 -13.07 -25.38
C GLN A 304 -19.67 -13.26 -26.72
N PHE A 305 -18.40 -12.89 -26.72
CA PHE A 305 -17.46 -13.05 -27.82
C PHE A 305 -16.38 -14.02 -27.35
N TYR A 306 -16.29 -15.17 -28.02
CA TYR A 306 -15.45 -16.29 -27.62
C TYR A 306 -14.58 -16.72 -28.80
N THR A 307 -13.26 -16.82 -28.59
CA THR A 307 -12.36 -17.37 -29.60
C THR A 307 -12.23 -18.87 -29.37
N HIS A 308 -12.82 -19.69 -30.25
CA HIS A 308 -12.72 -21.14 -30.16
C HIS A 308 -11.28 -21.61 -30.43
N SER A 309 -10.91 -22.78 -29.91
CA SER A 309 -9.56 -23.37 -30.10
C SER A 309 -9.16 -23.61 -31.57
N SER A 310 -10.14 -23.61 -32.48
CA SER A 310 -9.94 -23.66 -33.94
C SER A 310 -9.75 -22.28 -34.59
N GLY A 311 -9.73 -21.21 -33.80
CA GLY A 311 -9.55 -19.82 -34.24
C GLY A 311 -10.85 -19.08 -34.60
N TYR A 312 -12.00 -19.75 -34.64
CA TYR A 312 -13.28 -19.09 -34.93
C TYR A 312 -13.65 -18.09 -33.83
N LEU A 313 -14.12 -16.90 -34.22
CA LEU A 313 -14.78 -15.99 -33.30
C LEU A 313 -16.27 -16.36 -33.25
N GLU A 314 -16.69 -16.96 -32.15
CA GLU A 314 -18.07 -17.37 -31.89
C GLU A 314 -18.83 -16.30 -31.10
N LEU A 315 -20.08 -16.07 -31.50
CA LEU A 315 -20.99 -15.13 -30.86
C LEU A 315 -22.07 -15.89 -30.10
N PHE A 316 -22.29 -15.50 -28.84
CA PHE A 316 -23.36 -16.04 -28.01
C PHE A 316 -24.26 -14.92 -27.49
N ASN A 317 -25.57 -15.18 -27.43
CA ASN A 317 -26.53 -14.33 -26.74
C ASN A 317 -27.07 -15.09 -25.52
N ASP A 318 -26.83 -14.54 -24.33
CA ASP A 318 -27.17 -15.16 -23.05
C ASP A 318 -26.68 -16.62 -22.95
N GLY A 319 -25.48 -16.89 -23.47
CA GLY A 319 -24.87 -18.22 -23.51
C GLY A 319 -25.39 -19.15 -24.60
N ASN A 320 -26.25 -18.67 -25.51
CA ASN A 320 -26.74 -19.45 -26.65
C ASN A 320 -25.98 -19.05 -27.92
N HIS A 321 -25.38 -20.01 -28.61
CA HIS A 321 -24.64 -19.77 -29.84
C HIS A 321 -25.52 -19.14 -30.94
N LYS A 322 -25.02 -18.09 -31.60
CA LYS A 322 -25.72 -17.31 -32.65
C LYS A 322 -25.03 -17.31 -34.00
N GLY A 323 -23.75 -17.61 -34.04
CA GLY A 323 -22.97 -17.71 -35.26
C GLY A 323 -21.49 -17.52 -34.99
N SER A 324 -20.69 -17.63 -36.05
CA SER A 324 -19.24 -17.49 -35.94
C SER A 324 -18.60 -16.87 -37.19
N PHE A 325 -17.51 -16.14 -36.98
CA PHE A 325 -16.65 -15.69 -38.07
C PHE A 325 -15.56 -16.72 -38.35
N ASN A 326 -15.39 -17.05 -39.63
CA ASN A 326 -14.31 -17.92 -40.07
C ASN A 326 -12.95 -17.21 -39.91
N PRO A 327 -11.94 -17.84 -39.27
CA PRO A 327 -10.64 -17.21 -39.01
C PRO A 327 -9.84 -16.86 -40.28
N ASN A 328 -10.08 -17.57 -41.39
CA ASN A 328 -9.31 -17.43 -42.61
C ASN A 328 -9.95 -16.45 -43.60
N SER A 329 -11.28 -16.51 -43.76
CA SER A 329 -12.01 -15.70 -44.75
C SER A 329 -12.74 -14.50 -44.16
N GLY A 330 -12.92 -14.45 -42.83
CA GLY A 330 -13.75 -13.44 -42.17
C GLY A 330 -15.25 -13.57 -42.47
N VAL A 331 -15.69 -14.62 -43.18
CA VAL A 331 -17.10 -14.84 -43.50
C VAL A 331 -17.88 -15.18 -42.24
N TYR A 332 -19.02 -14.51 -42.04
CA TYR A 332 -19.96 -14.78 -40.96
C TYR A 332 -20.87 -15.97 -41.30
N ASN A 333 -20.94 -16.93 -40.38
CA ASN A 333 -21.82 -18.10 -40.48
C ASN A 333 -22.94 -17.96 -39.44
N THR A 334 -24.18 -17.82 -39.92
CA THR A 334 -25.35 -17.76 -39.03
C THR A 334 -25.82 -19.16 -38.64
N VAL A 335 -26.35 -19.31 -37.43
CA VAL A 335 -27.04 -20.53 -37.01
C VAL A 335 -28.34 -20.70 -37.80
N SER A 336 -28.55 -21.88 -38.41
CA SER A 336 -29.73 -22.17 -39.26
C SER A 336 -30.23 -23.63 -39.12
N ASP A 337 -29.90 -24.30 -38.01
CA ASP A 337 -30.28 -25.69 -37.73
C ASP A 337 -31.80 -25.84 -37.53
N ARG A 338 -32.40 -26.89 -38.13
CA ARG A 338 -33.85 -27.17 -38.01
C ARG A 338 -34.29 -27.34 -36.55
N ARG A 339 -33.43 -27.87 -35.68
CA ARG A 339 -33.72 -28.09 -34.24
C ARG A 339 -33.92 -26.80 -33.46
N LEU A 340 -33.42 -25.67 -34.00
CA LEU A 340 -33.51 -24.35 -33.37
C LEU A 340 -34.64 -23.50 -33.97
N LYS A 341 -35.42 -24.06 -34.89
CA LYS A 341 -36.56 -23.42 -35.55
C LYS A 341 -37.85 -24.08 -35.13
N LYS A 342 -38.93 -23.29 -35.06
CA LYS A 342 -40.30 -23.75 -34.78
C LYS A 342 -41.25 -23.14 -35.80
N ASP A 343 -42.44 -23.72 -35.94
CA ASP A 343 -43.52 -23.20 -36.79
C ASP A 343 -43.08 -22.90 -38.24
N ILE A 344 -42.35 -23.85 -38.83
CA ILE A 344 -41.72 -23.67 -40.15
C ILE A 344 -42.77 -23.79 -41.26
N THR A 345 -43.10 -22.68 -41.91
CA THR A 345 -43.96 -22.61 -43.10
C THR A 345 -43.18 -22.19 -44.34
N ALA A 346 -43.62 -22.65 -45.51
CA ALA A 346 -43.05 -22.18 -46.78
C ALA A 346 -43.43 -20.71 -47.04
N LEU A 347 -42.57 -19.98 -47.77
CA LEU A 347 -42.89 -18.63 -48.23
C LEU A 347 -44.06 -18.65 -49.22
N GLU A 348 -44.98 -17.72 -49.06
CA GLU A 348 -46.19 -17.58 -49.88
C GLU A 348 -45.87 -17.30 -51.35
N ASN A 349 -46.81 -17.67 -52.23
CA ASN A 349 -46.73 -17.32 -53.65
C ASN A 349 -46.98 -15.82 -53.86
N GLY A 350 -46.46 -15.27 -54.96
CA GLY A 350 -46.52 -13.84 -55.26
C GLY A 350 -45.36 -13.06 -54.63
N THR A 351 -44.35 -13.76 -54.12
CA THR A 351 -43.12 -13.16 -53.60
C THR A 351 -42.38 -12.41 -54.72
N LEU A 352 -42.37 -12.94 -55.94
CA LEU A 352 -41.77 -12.25 -57.10
C LEU A 352 -42.39 -10.87 -57.32
N ASN A 353 -43.73 -10.77 -57.33
CA ASN A 353 -44.42 -9.49 -57.53
C ASN A 353 -44.09 -8.47 -56.43
N LYS A 354 -43.84 -8.91 -55.20
CA LYS A 354 -43.39 -8.05 -54.10
C LYS A 354 -41.94 -7.62 -54.28
N VAL A 355 -41.04 -8.53 -54.66
CA VAL A 355 -39.63 -8.21 -54.96
C VAL A 355 -39.53 -7.20 -56.10
N MET A 356 -40.36 -7.32 -57.14
CA MET A 356 -40.39 -6.38 -58.26
C MET A 356 -40.83 -4.96 -57.89
N GLN A 357 -41.42 -4.77 -56.70
CA GLN A 357 -41.76 -3.44 -56.17
C GLN A 357 -40.61 -2.80 -55.38
N LEU A 358 -39.54 -3.55 -55.08
CA LEU A 358 -38.37 -3.00 -54.42
C LEU A 358 -37.63 -2.04 -55.35
N ASN A 359 -37.10 -0.96 -54.77
CA ASN A 359 -36.39 0.08 -55.50
C ASN A 359 -34.92 0.14 -55.05
N PRO A 360 -33.99 -0.52 -55.77
CA PRO A 360 -32.56 -0.38 -55.53
C PRO A 360 -32.10 1.05 -55.81
N VAL A 361 -31.47 1.68 -54.81
CA VAL A 361 -31.00 3.06 -54.88
C VAL A 361 -29.48 3.14 -54.75
N SER A 362 -28.92 4.22 -55.29
CA SER A 362 -27.53 4.62 -55.05
C SER A 362 -27.53 5.93 -54.24
N TYR A 363 -26.73 6.01 -53.17
CA TYR A 363 -26.79 7.13 -52.23
C TYR A 363 -25.41 7.48 -51.62
N LEU A 364 -25.33 8.64 -50.97
CA LEU A 364 -24.24 9.05 -50.08
C LEU A 364 -24.83 9.21 -48.67
N MET A 365 -24.10 8.83 -47.63
CA MET A 365 -24.54 9.17 -46.26
C MET A 365 -24.42 10.68 -46.04
N LYS A 366 -25.24 11.25 -45.15
CA LYS A 366 -25.26 12.71 -44.91
C LYS A 366 -23.93 13.25 -44.36
N ASP A 367 -23.23 12.42 -43.60
CA ASP A 367 -21.92 12.70 -42.98
C ASP A 367 -20.74 12.16 -43.80
N GLN A 368 -20.99 11.57 -44.97
CA GLN A 368 -19.94 11.04 -45.83
C GLN A 368 -19.14 12.19 -46.48
N THR A 369 -17.82 12.13 -46.33
CA THR A 369 -16.90 13.14 -46.89
C THR A 369 -16.35 12.77 -48.27
N ASP A 370 -16.33 11.48 -48.61
CA ASP A 370 -15.89 11.01 -49.93
C ASP A 370 -17.05 10.95 -50.94
N THR A 371 -16.74 10.70 -52.22
CA THR A 371 -17.72 10.67 -53.32
C THR A 371 -18.16 9.26 -53.74
N LYS A 372 -17.69 8.22 -53.04
CA LYS A 372 -18.00 6.83 -53.39
C LYS A 372 -19.46 6.53 -53.04
N ARG A 373 -20.31 6.35 -54.05
CA ARG A 373 -21.72 6.04 -53.80
C ARG A 373 -21.90 4.63 -53.23
N ASN A 374 -22.78 4.53 -52.24
CA ASN A 374 -23.26 3.28 -51.68
C ASN A 374 -24.46 2.77 -52.49
N LEU A 375 -24.71 1.46 -52.45
CA LEU A 375 -25.87 0.82 -53.07
C LEU A 375 -26.71 0.16 -51.97
N GLY A 376 -28.03 0.19 -52.11
CA GLY A 376 -28.92 -0.43 -51.15
C GLY A 376 -30.39 -0.17 -51.42
N LEU A 377 -31.19 -0.30 -50.38
CA LEU A 377 -32.62 -0.10 -50.33
C LEU A 377 -32.96 0.91 -49.23
N ILE A 378 -34.08 1.62 -49.37
CA ILE A 378 -34.62 2.51 -48.34
C ILE A 378 -35.50 1.69 -47.40
N SER A 379 -35.18 1.67 -46.11
CA SER A 379 -35.84 0.77 -45.15
C SER A 379 -37.34 1.07 -44.97
N GLN A 380 -37.75 2.34 -45.09
CA GLN A 380 -39.16 2.73 -45.08
C GLN A 380 -39.94 2.17 -46.28
N GLU A 381 -39.35 2.18 -47.47
CA GLU A 381 -39.98 1.61 -48.68
C GLU A 381 -40.09 0.09 -48.56
N VAL A 382 -39.03 -0.55 -48.05
CA VAL A 382 -39.03 -2.00 -47.81
C VAL A 382 -40.05 -2.40 -46.76
N GLN A 383 -40.21 -1.62 -45.69
CA GLN A 383 -41.14 -1.93 -44.60
C GLN A 383 -42.60 -2.06 -45.07
N VAL A 384 -43.00 -1.29 -46.09
CA VAL A 384 -44.36 -1.37 -46.68
C VAL A 384 -44.58 -2.72 -47.39
N ILE A 385 -43.53 -3.31 -47.95
CA ILE A 385 -43.61 -4.52 -48.80
C ILE A 385 -43.27 -5.79 -47.98
N PHE A 386 -42.18 -5.73 -47.21
CA PHE A 386 -41.64 -6.80 -46.38
C PHE A 386 -41.36 -6.27 -44.95
N PRO A 387 -42.39 -6.01 -44.14
CA PRO A 387 -42.20 -5.47 -42.79
C PRO A 387 -41.34 -6.37 -41.89
N SER A 388 -41.39 -7.70 -42.10
CA SER A 388 -40.72 -8.69 -41.27
C SER A 388 -39.19 -8.62 -41.30
N ILE A 389 -38.59 -8.04 -42.35
CA ILE A 389 -37.13 -7.92 -42.49
C ILE A 389 -36.61 -6.55 -42.03
N THR A 390 -37.49 -5.71 -41.49
CA THR A 390 -37.16 -4.38 -40.95
C THR A 390 -37.31 -4.36 -39.45
N ASN A 391 -36.46 -3.62 -38.75
CA ASN A 391 -36.55 -3.46 -37.30
C ASN A 391 -36.52 -1.98 -36.94
N TYR A 392 -37.53 -1.52 -36.20
CA TYR A 392 -37.56 -0.18 -35.61
C TYR A 392 -36.69 -0.14 -34.36
N VAL A 393 -35.82 0.86 -34.26
CA VAL A 393 -34.91 1.11 -33.16
C VAL A 393 -35.34 2.40 -32.48
N GLU A 394 -36.04 2.26 -31.35
CA GLU A 394 -36.66 3.37 -30.62
C GLU A 394 -35.63 4.41 -30.17
N GLU A 395 -34.46 3.96 -29.67
CA GLU A 395 -33.44 4.85 -29.09
C GLU A 395 -32.84 5.83 -30.10
N SER A 396 -32.87 5.48 -31.39
CA SER A 396 -32.36 6.32 -32.47
C SER A 396 -33.44 6.84 -33.39
N ASP A 397 -34.70 6.42 -33.20
CA ASP A 397 -35.83 6.68 -34.10
C ASP A 397 -35.51 6.32 -35.56
N LEU A 398 -34.98 5.10 -35.78
CA LEU A 398 -34.58 4.62 -37.10
C LEU A 398 -35.19 3.26 -37.42
N ILE A 399 -35.38 3.00 -38.72
CA ILE A 399 -35.73 1.68 -39.23
C ILE A 399 -34.50 1.06 -39.88
N THR A 400 -34.08 -0.09 -39.40
CA THR A 400 -32.97 -0.89 -39.93
C THR A 400 -33.48 -2.02 -40.83
N LEU A 401 -32.61 -2.56 -41.69
CA LEU A 401 -32.95 -3.58 -42.69
C LEU A 401 -32.01 -4.79 -42.60
N SER A 402 -32.58 -5.99 -42.57
CA SER A 402 -31.87 -7.28 -42.63
C SER A 402 -31.67 -7.72 -44.08
N TYR A 403 -30.54 -7.35 -44.70
CA TYR A 403 -30.22 -7.79 -46.08
C TYR A 403 -30.03 -9.30 -46.20
N THR A 404 -29.60 -9.98 -45.13
CA THR A 404 -29.42 -11.43 -45.13
C THR A 404 -30.76 -12.18 -45.22
N GLU A 405 -31.84 -11.62 -44.66
CA GLU A 405 -33.19 -12.17 -44.79
C GLU A 405 -33.82 -11.93 -46.16
N LEU A 406 -33.27 -11.02 -46.96
CA LEU A 406 -33.68 -10.84 -48.35
C LEU A 406 -33.27 -12.03 -49.23
N ILE A 407 -32.20 -12.75 -48.88
CA ILE A 407 -31.70 -13.90 -49.66
C ILE A 407 -32.77 -15.00 -49.84
N PRO A 408 -33.40 -15.55 -48.78
CA PRO A 408 -34.46 -16.55 -48.96
C PRO A 408 -35.69 -16.02 -49.72
N ILE A 409 -36.01 -14.72 -49.60
CA ILE A 409 -37.08 -14.06 -50.38
C ILE A 409 -36.73 -14.07 -51.86
N LEU A 410 -35.49 -13.69 -52.22
CA LEU A 410 -35.01 -13.71 -53.60
C LEU A 410 -34.97 -15.14 -54.17
N ILE A 411 -34.60 -16.14 -53.38
CA ILE A 411 -34.65 -17.55 -53.79
C ILE A 411 -36.08 -17.94 -54.17
N LYS A 412 -37.08 -17.59 -53.35
CA LYS A 412 -38.49 -17.87 -53.65
C LYS A 412 -38.96 -17.11 -54.90
N ALA A 413 -38.58 -15.84 -55.06
CA ALA A 413 -38.90 -15.06 -56.26
C ALA A 413 -38.31 -15.69 -57.53
N LEU A 414 -37.07 -16.18 -57.49
CA LEU A 414 -36.43 -16.89 -58.60
C LEU A 414 -37.14 -18.21 -58.92
N GLN A 415 -37.59 -18.96 -57.91
CA GLN A 415 -38.38 -20.18 -58.13
C GLN A 415 -39.72 -19.86 -58.81
N GLU A 416 -40.40 -18.80 -58.39
CA GLU A 416 -41.63 -18.33 -59.05
C GLU A 416 -41.37 -17.89 -60.50
N GLN A 417 -40.28 -17.17 -60.74
CA GLN A 417 -39.87 -16.76 -62.08
C GLN A 417 -39.59 -17.98 -62.97
N GLN A 418 -38.91 -19.01 -62.46
CA GLN A 418 -38.63 -20.24 -63.21
C GLN A 418 -39.93 -20.95 -63.59
N ASN A 419 -40.91 -21.03 -62.68
CA ASN A 419 -42.21 -21.62 -62.98
C ASN A 419 -42.95 -20.88 -64.11
N ILE A 420 -42.85 -19.54 -64.17
CA ILE A 420 -43.43 -18.75 -65.26
C ILE A 420 -42.74 -19.06 -66.59
N ILE A 421 -41.41 -19.14 -66.60
CA ILE A 421 -40.62 -19.47 -67.80
C ILE A 421 -41.00 -20.86 -68.33
N ASP A 422 -41.10 -21.85 -67.45
CA ASP A 422 -41.45 -23.23 -67.84
C ASP A 422 -42.89 -23.32 -68.37
N GLY A 423 -43.80 -22.54 -67.78
CA GLY A 423 -45.18 -22.39 -68.27
C GLY A 423 -45.22 -21.77 -69.68
N GLN A 424 -44.51 -20.66 -69.89
CA GLN A 424 -44.40 -20.00 -71.20
C GLN A 424 -43.76 -20.92 -72.25
N HIS A 425 -42.74 -21.70 -71.87
CA HIS A 425 -42.10 -22.65 -72.77
C HIS A 425 -43.08 -23.76 -73.21
N SER A 426 -43.88 -24.28 -72.26
CA SER A 426 -44.90 -25.30 -72.54
C SER A 426 -45.99 -24.75 -73.48
N GLU A 427 -46.43 -23.51 -73.26
CA GLU A 427 -47.40 -22.85 -74.13
C GLU A 427 -46.84 -22.64 -75.54
N ASN A 428 -45.59 -22.19 -75.67
CA ASN A 428 -44.91 -22.04 -76.96
C ASN A 428 -44.83 -23.38 -77.73
N ILE A 429 -44.57 -24.50 -77.05
CA ILE A 429 -44.59 -25.83 -77.68
C ILE A 429 -45.99 -26.15 -78.22
N GLN A 430 -47.04 -25.90 -77.44
CA GLN A 430 -48.42 -26.14 -77.87
C GLN A 430 -48.82 -25.25 -79.05
N GLN A 431 -48.45 -23.96 -79.01
CA GLN A 431 -48.68 -23.03 -80.11
C GLN A 431 -47.96 -23.49 -81.39
N ASN A 432 -46.71 -23.94 -81.29
CA ASN A 432 -45.97 -24.49 -82.43
C ASN A 432 -46.66 -25.73 -83.02
N HIS A 433 -47.14 -26.66 -82.18
CA HIS A 433 -47.91 -27.81 -82.67
C HIS A 433 -49.22 -27.39 -83.36
N ALA A 434 -49.94 -26.42 -82.81
CA ALA A 434 -51.17 -25.90 -83.41
C ALA A 434 -50.90 -25.23 -84.78
N ILE A 435 -49.84 -24.42 -84.87
CA ILE A 435 -49.41 -23.79 -86.13
C ILE A 435 -49.08 -24.85 -87.17
N GLN A 436 -48.31 -25.88 -86.82
CA GLN A 436 -47.98 -26.98 -87.73
C GLN A 436 -49.24 -27.72 -88.24
N SER A 437 -50.21 -27.96 -87.36
CA SER A 437 -51.48 -28.58 -87.75
C SER A 437 -52.31 -27.70 -88.70
N LEU A 438 -52.31 -26.38 -88.48
CA LEU A 438 -52.98 -25.43 -89.37
C LEU A 438 -52.31 -25.36 -90.74
N LEU A 439 -50.97 -25.32 -90.79
CA LEU A 439 -50.22 -25.34 -92.05
C LEU A 439 -50.53 -26.60 -92.87
N GLN A 440 -50.49 -27.78 -92.25
CA GLN A 440 -50.87 -29.03 -92.92
C GLN A 440 -52.30 -29.00 -93.48
N ARG A 441 -53.23 -28.39 -92.76
CA ARG A 441 -54.63 -28.28 -93.19
C ARG A 441 -54.79 -27.27 -94.33
N MET A 442 -54.02 -26.19 -94.34
CA MET A 442 -53.96 -25.24 -95.45
C MET A 442 -53.39 -25.90 -96.71
N ASP A 443 -52.26 -26.60 -96.61
CA ASP A 443 -51.65 -27.31 -97.73
C ASP A 443 -52.62 -28.34 -98.35
N ALA A 444 -53.37 -29.06 -97.50
CA ALA A 444 -54.39 -30.00 -97.95
C ALA A 444 -55.56 -29.32 -98.68
N LEU A 445 -55.99 -28.14 -98.23
CA LEU A 445 -57.06 -27.37 -98.88
C LEU A 445 -56.59 -26.75 -100.21
N GLU A 446 -55.36 -26.23 -100.26
CA GLU A 446 -54.76 -25.69 -101.48
C GLU A 446 -54.56 -26.80 -102.54
N SER A 447 -54.19 -28.00 -102.10
CA SER A 447 -54.09 -29.17 -102.96
C SER A 447 -55.44 -29.69 -103.46
N ALA A 448 -56.54 -29.40 -102.76
CA ALA A 448 -57.89 -29.82 -103.15
C ALA A 448 -58.59 -28.82 -104.09
N ASN A 449 -58.07 -27.59 -104.20
CA ASN A 449 -58.62 -26.51 -105.03
C ASN A 449 -57.87 -26.29 -106.36
N ASN A 450 -56.77 -26.99 -106.58
CA ASN A 450 -56.07 -27.13 -107.86
C ASN A 450 -56.40 -28.48 -108.49
#